data_AF-A0A2P5WV85-F1
#
_entry.id   AF-A0A2P5WV85-F1
#
_cell.length_a   1.000
_cell.length_b   1.000
_cell.length_c   1.000
_cell.angle_alpha   90.00
_cell.angle_beta   90.00
_cell.angle_gamma   90.00
#
_symmetry.space_group_name_H-M   'P 1'
#
loop_
_entity.id
_entity.type
_entity.pdbx_description
1 polymer ?
#
loop_
_entity_poly.entity_id
_entity_poly.type
_entity_poly.pdbx_seq_one_letter_code
_entity_poly.pdbx_strand_id
1 'polypeptide(L)'
;MAEDKAETQAFTPGPGYRQFKGRDEFPFNILHGTLACAIWIGSMHFNVSLLLFSFLFLPFSKFLLVVGVLLIFVVLPIDHNSKFGLRLARYICQHMSSYFPATLHVEDINDFHPGRAYVLGYAPHSVLPIGVVTLAERTGFMPLPKLKCLTSSPVFYTPFLRHIWTWLGASPATRKNFCSLLEAGYTCIVVPGGVQETFLMRHDSEVAFLKSRRGFVRIAIEKGCPLVPVFAFGQKETPIPYQHPINVVVGKPIYVKRNPQPTTEETNEMSEVHSHWMSWRLKLQVLEVHGQFVKALQDLFERHKGRVGYADQSLTIL
;
A
#
# COMPACT_ATOMS: atom_id res chain seq x y z
N MET A 1 -11.59 -20.90 39.72
CA MET A 1 -11.62 -20.76 38.25
C MET A 1 -10.29 -20.19 37.84
N ALA A 2 -9.39 -21.04 37.36
CA ALA A 2 -8.11 -20.61 36.81
C ALA A 2 -8.37 -20.05 35.41
N GLU A 3 -8.06 -18.77 35.20
CA GLU A 3 -8.00 -18.18 33.87
C GLU A 3 -6.87 -18.83 33.09
N ASP A 4 -7.25 -19.55 32.03
CA ASP A 4 -6.35 -20.08 31.03
C ASP A 4 -5.74 -18.89 30.26
N LYS A 5 -4.60 -18.39 30.75
CA LYS A 5 -3.76 -17.47 29.99
C LYS A 5 -3.19 -18.26 28.82
N ALA A 6 -3.84 -18.14 27.66
CA ALA A 6 -3.28 -18.61 26.40
C ALA A 6 -1.88 -18.02 26.25
N GLU A 7 -0.85 -18.84 26.46
CA GLU A 7 0.54 -18.49 26.19
C GLU A 7 0.60 -18.02 24.73
N THR A 8 0.91 -16.74 24.56
CA THR A 8 1.19 -16.19 23.23
C THR A 8 2.47 -16.87 22.75
N GLN A 9 2.34 -17.95 21.98
CA GLN A 9 3.49 -18.64 21.40
C GLN A 9 4.32 -17.61 20.64
N ALA A 10 5.55 -17.37 21.12
CA ALA A 10 6.49 -16.48 20.47
C ALA A 10 6.70 -16.93 19.02
N PHE A 11 6.60 -16.01 18.07
CA PHE A 11 6.81 -16.32 16.66
C PHE A 11 8.23 -16.86 16.44
N THR A 12 8.33 -18.11 15.99
CA THR A 12 9.59 -18.74 15.61
C THR A 12 9.76 -18.63 14.09
N PRO A 13 10.80 -17.93 13.59
CA PRO A 13 11.07 -17.82 12.17
C PRO A 13 11.23 -19.20 11.50
N GLY A 14 10.42 -19.47 10.48
CA GLY A 14 10.58 -20.66 9.64
C GLY A 14 11.78 -20.52 8.68
N PRO A 15 12.17 -21.59 7.97
CA PRO A 15 13.30 -21.57 7.03
C PRO A 15 13.11 -20.58 5.86
N GLY A 16 11.85 -20.30 5.50
CA GLY A 16 11.48 -19.32 4.48
C GLY A 16 11.46 -17.87 4.97
N TYR A 17 11.59 -17.63 6.27
CA TYR A 17 11.54 -16.27 6.82
C TYR A 17 12.69 -15.42 6.29
N ARG A 18 12.40 -14.18 5.89
CA ARG A 18 13.40 -13.19 5.51
C ARG A 18 13.14 -11.86 6.18
N GLN A 19 14.23 -11.18 6.52
CA GLN A 19 14.23 -9.84 7.09
C GLN A 19 15.14 -8.96 6.25
N PHE A 20 14.63 -7.81 5.83
CA PHE A 20 15.39 -6.79 5.12
C PHE A 20 15.33 -5.51 5.95
N LYS A 21 16.49 -5.01 6.39
CA LYS A 21 16.57 -3.75 7.12
C LYS A 21 17.11 -2.69 6.18
N GLY A 22 16.37 -1.59 6.01
CA GLY A 22 16.77 -0.53 5.09
C GLY A 22 18.12 0.10 5.41
N ARG A 23 18.57 0.08 6.67
CA ARG A 23 19.92 0.54 7.07
C ARG A 23 21.03 -0.48 6.81
N ASP A 24 20.68 -1.76 6.70
CA ASP A 24 21.65 -2.81 6.36
C ASP A 24 21.81 -2.89 4.82
N GLU A 25 20.72 -2.63 4.09
CA GLU A 25 20.66 -2.72 2.62
C GLU A 25 21.05 -1.43 1.89
N PHE A 26 20.84 -0.26 2.51
CA PHE A 26 21.06 1.05 1.87
C PHE A 26 21.86 2.01 2.76
N PRO A 27 22.68 2.88 2.16
CA PRO A 27 23.48 3.84 2.92
C PRO A 27 22.57 4.81 3.68
N PHE A 28 22.86 4.96 4.97
CA PHE A 28 22.23 5.97 5.82
C PHE A 28 22.99 7.29 5.70
N ASN A 29 22.28 8.36 5.35
CA ASN A 29 22.77 9.72 5.40
C ASN A 29 21.59 10.65 5.66
N ILE A 30 21.68 11.46 6.72
CA ILE A 30 20.58 12.32 7.17
C ILE A 30 20.16 13.33 6.09
N LEU A 31 21.11 13.96 5.39
CA LEU A 31 20.83 14.94 4.35
C LEU A 31 20.10 14.31 3.17
N HIS A 32 20.57 13.15 2.72
CA HIS A 32 19.93 12.41 1.62
C HIS A 32 18.53 11.93 2.01
N GLY A 33 18.35 11.45 3.23
CA GLY A 33 17.04 11.03 3.73
C GLY A 33 16.05 12.18 3.87
N THR A 34 16.48 13.32 4.43
CA THR A 34 15.67 14.54 4.48
C THR A 34 15.32 15.04 3.08
N LEU A 35 16.26 15.02 2.14
CA LEU A 35 16.01 15.38 0.75
C LEU A 35 15.01 14.43 0.08
N ALA A 36 15.16 13.11 0.26
CA ALA A 36 14.20 12.13 -0.25
C ALA A 36 12.80 12.34 0.33
N CYS A 37 12.69 12.62 1.63
CA CYS A 37 11.43 12.93 2.31
C CYS A 37 10.80 14.23 1.76
N ALA A 38 11.61 15.27 1.55
CA ALA A 38 11.16 16.54 0.97
C ALA A 38 10.69 16.38 -0.48
N ILE A 39 11.37 15.55 -1.29
CA ILE A 39 10.96 15.27 -2.67
C ILE A 39 9.64 14.47 -2.67
N TRP A 40 9.55 13.39 -1.89
CA TRP A 40 8.39 12.51 -1.94
C TRP A 40 7.14 13.17 -1.33
N ILE A 41 7.22 13.62 -0.08
CA ILE A 41 6.08 14.12 0.70
C ILE A 41 5.99 15.65 0.59
N GLY A 42 7.14 16.32 0.64
CA GLY A 42 7.21 17.79 0.57
C GLY A 42 6.69 18.39 -0.73
N SER A 43 6.66 17.62 -1.83
CA SER A 43 6.09 18.08 -3.12
C SER A 43 4.62 18.52 -3.02
N MET A 44 3.82 17.89 -2.16
CA MET A 44 2.43 18.33 -1.90
C MET A 44 2.39 19.70 -1.23
N HIS A 45 3.17 19.88 -0.16
CA HIS A 45 3.30 21.15 0.55
C HIS A 45 3.90 22.25 -0.33
N PHE A 46 4.90 21.90 -1.16
CA PHE A 46 5.55 22.81 -2.09
C PHE A 46 4.55 23.47 -3.04
N ASN A 47 3.62 22.71 -3.63
CA ASN A 47 2.58 23.28 -4.50
C ASN A 47 1.70 24.29 -3.77
N VAL A 48 1.26 23.97 -2.54
CA VAL A 48 0.43 24.86 -1.73
C VAL A 48 1.19 26.12 -1.35
N SER A 49 2.44 25.97 -0.87
CA SER A 49 3.30 27.08 -0.52
C SER A 49 3.62 27.97 -1.72
N LEU A 50 3.86 27.38 -2.90
CA LEU A 50 4.12 28.13 -4.14
C LEU A 50 2.90 28.94 -4.57
N LEU A 51 1.70 28.35 -4.52
CA LEU A 51 0.45 29.05 -4.83
C LEU A 51 0.18 30.19 -3.84
N LEU A 52 0.32 29.93 -2.53
CA LEU A 52 0.11 30.94 -1.50
C LEU A 52 1.13 32.08 -1.61
N PHE A 53 2.42 31.75 -1.76
CA PHE A 53 3.47 32.73 -1.91
C PHE A 53 3.28 33.58 -3.17
N SER A 54 2.99 32.96 -4.31
CA SER A 54 2.77 33.69 -5.56
C SER A 54 1.54 34.60 -5.49
N PHE A 55 0.48 34.18 -4.80
CA PHE A 55 -0.71 35.00 -4.59
C PHE A 55 -0.42 36.22 -3.70
N LEU A 56 0.34 36.04 -2.62
CA LEU A 56 0.60 37.09 -1.63
C LEU A 56 1.69 38.09 -2.05
N PHE A 57 2.70 37.64 -2.80
CA PHE A 57 3.93 38.42 -3.02
C PHE A 57 4.22 38.77 -4.48
N LEU A 58 3.49 38.22 -5.45
CA LEU A 58 3.69 38.54 -6.87
C LEU A 58 2.51 39.36 -7.43
N PRO A 59 2.74 40.18 -8.47
CA PRO A 59 1.66 40.76 -9.25
C PRO A 59 0.71 39.67 -9.77
N PHE A 60 -0.58 39.97 -9.83
CA PHE A 60 -1.62 39.00 -10.22
C PHE A 60 -1.34 38.31 -11.56
N SER A 61 -0.75 39.00 -12.54
CA SER A 61 -0.34 38.40 -13.81
C SER A 61 0.73 37.30 -13.67
N LYS A 62 1.70 37.47 -12.76
CA LYS A 62 2.72 36.45 -12.46
C LYS A 62 2.14 35.30 -11.64
N PHE A 63 1.20 35.57 -10.74
CA PHE A 63 0.43 34.52 -10.07
C PHE A 63 -0.31 33.64 -11.07
N LEU A 64 -1.03 34.24 -12.04
CA LEU A 64 -1.69 33.49 -13.10
C LEU A 64 -0.71 32.67 -13.96
N LEU A 65 0.49 33.17 -14.22
CA LEU A 65 1.54 32.42 -14.89
C LEU A 65 1.95 31.18 -14.07
N VAL A 66 2.14 31.32 -12.76
CA VAL A 66 2.45 30.20 -11.85
C VAL A 66 1.33 29.15 -11.91
N VAL A 67 0.06 29.57 -11.82
CA VAL A 67 -1.09 28.67 -11.97
C VAL A 67 -1.05 27.97 -13.34
N GLY A 68 -0.81 28.70 -14.42
CA GLY A 68 -0.70 28.15 -15.77
C GLY A 68 0.39 27.09 -15.89
N VAL A 69 1.59 27.34 -15.33
CA VAL A 69 2.69 26.37 -15.31
C VAL A 69 2.30 25.12 -14.52
N LEU A 70 1.69 25.27 -13.34
CA LEU A 70 1.23 24.13 -12.54
C LEU A 70 0.19 23.29 -13.29
N LEU A 71 -0.75 23.92 -13.99
CA LEU A 71 -1.74 23.23 -14.83
C LEU A 71 -1.10 22.49 -16.00
N ILE A 72 -0.05 23.05 -16.62
CA ILE A 72 0.73 22.33 -17.65
C ILE A 72 1.31 21.04 -17.05
N PHE A 73 1.88 21.10 -15.85
CA PHE A 73 2.36 19.90 -15.13
C PHE A 73 1.25 18.93 -14.70
N VAL A 74 -0.04 19.29 -14.79
CA VAL A 74 -1.18 18.38 -14.57
C VAL A 74 -1.58 17.64 -15.84
N VAL A 75 -1.32 18.20 -17.04
CA VAL A 75 -1.70 17.59 -18.33
C VAL A 75 -0.53 17.01 -19.12
N LEU A 76 0.72 17.38 -18.79
CA LEU A 76 1.92 16.88 -19.48
C LEU A 76 1.91 15.34 -19.50
N PRO A 77 2.27 14.64 -20.58
CA PRO A 77 2.36 13.18 -20.54
C PRO A 77 3.57 12.74 -19.67
N ILE A 78 3.41 11.65 -18.93
CA ILE A 78 4.48 11.09 -18.09
C ILE A 78 5.03 9.83 -18.76
N ASP A 79 6.31 9.84 -19.12
CA ASP A 79 7.01 8.61 -19.47
C ASP A 79 7.28 7.80 -18.20
N HIS A 80 6.60 6.66 -18.10
CA HIS A 80 6.70 5.73 -16.97
C HIS A 80 8.08 5.05 -16.91
N ASN A 81 8.79 4.98 -18.05
CA ASN A 81 10.07 4.31 -18.20
C ASN A 81 11.24 5.30 -18.27
N SER A 82 11.01 6.57 -17.94
CA SER A 82 12.05 7.61 -17.94
C SER A 82 13.24 7.19 -17.09
N LYS A 83 14.44 7.14 -17.69
CA LYS A 83 15.69 6.80 -16.97
C LYS A 83 15.93 7.73 -15.78
N PHE A 84 15.61 9.01 -15.93
CA PHE A 84 15.69 9.98 -14.84
C PHE A 84 14.68 9.67 -13.73
N GLY A 85 13.41 9.49 -14.10
CA GLY A 85 12.35 9.18 -13.16
C GLY A 85 12.61 7.91 -12.36
N LEU A 86 13.09 6.86 -13.02
CA LEU A 86 13.44 5.59 -12.37
C LEU A 86 14.66 5.70 -11.45
N ARG A 87 15.66 6.55 -11.79
CA ARG A 87 16.79 6.86 -10.89
C ARG A 87 16.32 7.63 -9.66
N LEU A 88 15.43 8.61 -9.84
CA LEU A 88 14.85 9.38 -8.75
C LEU A 88 14.00 8.49 -7.83
N ALA A 89 13.16 7.62 -8.39
CA ALA A 89 12.37 6.67 -7.63
C ALA A 89 13.26 5.72 -6.81
N ARG A 90 14.33 5.19 -7.41
CA ARG A 90 15.32 4.37 -6.69
C ARG A 90 15.97 5.15 -5.54
N TYR A 91 16.41 6.38 -5.80
CA TYR A 91 17.00 7.25 -4.78
C TYR A 91 16.04 7.45 -3.59
N ILE A 92 14.77 7.77 -3.87
CA ILE A 92 13.75 7.95 -2.84
C ILE A 92 13.54 6.66 -2.05
N CYS A 93 13.31 5.52 -2.72
CA CYS A 93 13.07 4.24 -2.05
C CYS A 93 14.21 3.84 -1.12
N GLN A 94 15.46 3.97 -1.57
CA GLN A 94 16.65 3.59 -0.80
C GLN A 94 16.82 4.49 0.44
N HIS A 95 16.81 5.81 0.25
CA HIS A 95 17.04 6.74 1.35
C HIS A 95 15.87 6.84 2.32
N MET A 96 14.63 6.67 1.87
CA MET A 96 13.47 6.61 2.78
C MET A 96 13.51 5.35 3.65
N SER A 97 13.93 4.21 3.08
CA SER A 97 14.03 2.94 3.82
C SER A 97 15.14 2.96 4.89
N SER A 98 16.22 3.71 4.68
CA SER A 98 17.27 3.89 5.70
C SER A 98 16.98 5.06 6.66
N TYR A 99 16.32 6.13 6.18
CA TYR A 99 15.97 7.31 6.96
C TYR A 99 14.91 7.02 8.02
N PHE A 100 13.75 6.47 7.63
CA PHE A 100 12.86 5.82 8.57
C PHE A 100 13.43 4.42 8.71
N PRO A 101 14.10 4.03 9.82
CA PRO A 101 14.71 2.70 9.95
C PRO A 101 13.69 1.59 9.71
N ALA A 102 13.50 1.25 8.44
CA ALA A 102 12.37 0.49 7.97
C ALA A 102 12.81 -0.95 7.80
N THR A 103 12.02 -1.86 8.35
CA THR A 103 12.32 -3.28 8.29
C THR A 103 11.16 -4.00 7.62
N LEU A 104 11.44 -4.74 6.55
CA LEU A 104 10.49 -5.66 5.95
C LEU A 104 10.73 -7.06 6.51
N HIS A 105 9.68 -7.66 7.05
CA HIS A 105 9.62 -9.04 7.48
C HIS A 105 8.72 -9.81 6.54
N VAL A 106 9.20 -10.92 6.00
CA VAL A 106 8.41 -11.81 5.13
C VAL A 106 8.34 -13.17 5.82
N GLU A 107 7.13 -13.61 6.18
CA GLU A 107 6.93 -14.88 6.90
C GLU A 107 7.48 -16.07 6.12
N ASP A 108 7.28 -16.08 4.79
CA ASP A 108 7.88 -17.05 3.88
C ASP A 108 8.15 -16.42 2.51
N ILE A 109 9.42 -16.21 2.17
CA ILE A 109 9.82 -15.61 0.89
C ILE A 109 9.56 -16.55 -0.30
N ASN A 110 9.50 -17.88 -0.06
CA ASN A 110 9.38 -18.87 -1.13
C ASN A 110 7.95 -18.97 -1.67
N ASP A 111 6.97 -18.45 -0.93
CA ASP A 111 5.58 -18.34 -1.37
C ASP A 111 5.39 -17.28 -2.48
N PHE A 112 6.41 -16.46 -2.77
CA PHE A 112 6.37 -15.36 -3.73
C PHE A 112 7.15 -15.67 -5.01
N HIS A 113 6.41 -15.95 -6.07
CA HIS A 113 6.97 -16.20 -7.41
C HIS A 113 6.92 -14.96 -8.32
N PRO A 114 8.00 -14.64 -9.06
CA PRO A 114 8.10 -13.45 -9.91
C PRO A 114 7.13 -13.46 -11.11
N GLY A 115 6.64 -14.63 -11.52
CA GLY A 115 5.70 -14.81 -12.62
C GLY A 115 4.22 -14.76 -12.22
N ARG A 116 3.90 -14.53 -10.94
CA ARG A 116 2.51 -14.50 -10.43
C ARG A 116 2.18 -13.11 -9.88
N ALA A 117 0.97 -12.63 -10.18
CA ALA A 117 0.41 -11.42 -9.57
C ALA A 117 -0.29 -11.73 -8.24
N TYR A 118 -0.09 -10.86 -7.25
CA TYR A 118 -0.71 -10.92 -5.94
C TYR A 118 -1.51 -9.64 -5.66
N VAL A 119 -2.45 -9.72 -4.71
CA VAL A 119 -3.12 -8.56 -4.13
C VAL A 119 -2.64 -8.39 -2.69
N LEU A 120 -1.79 -7.41 -2.44
CA LEU A 120 -1.26 -7.10 -1.11
C LEU A 120 -2.23 -6.14 -0.43
N GLY A 121 -2.94 -6.61 0.60
CA GLY A 121 -3.80 -5.79 1.44
C GLY A 121 -2.98 -5.21 2.59
N TYR A 122 -2.55 -3.97 2.44
CA TYR A 122 -1.75 -3.22 3.41
C TYR A 122 -2.64 -2.53 4.43
N ALA A 123 -2.32 -2.66 5.72
CA ALA A 123 -2.99 -1.97 6.80
C ALA A 123 -2.03 -1.68 7.96
N PRO A 124 -2.27 -0.64 8.76
CA PRO A 124 -3.23 0.44 8.53
C PRO A 124 -2.71 1.46 7.49
N HIS A 125 -3.51 2.45 7.10
CA HIS A 125 -3.11 3.57 6.25
C HIS A 125 -2.30 4.62 7.02
N SER A 126 -2.65 4.84 8.29
CA SER A 126 -2.17 5.97 9.13
C SER A 126 -2.33 7.34 8.43
N VAL A 127 -1.62 8.39 8.86
CA VAL A 127 -1.64 9.70 8.15
C VAL A 127 -1.08 9.54 6.74
N LEU A 128 0.07 8.87 6.64
CA LEU A 128 0.70 8.48 5.38
C LEU A 128 1.26 7.06 5.54
N PRO A 129 0.98 6.13 4.60
CA PRO A 129 1.46 4.76 4.68
C PRO A 129 2.93 4.67 4.25
N ILE A 130 3.85 5.30 5.00
CA ILE A 130 5.28 5.42 4.65
C ILE A 130 5.92 4.04 4.47
N GLY A 131 5.52 3.06 5.30
CA GLY A 131 6.04 1.70 5.25
C GLY A 131 5.87 1.03 3.88
N VAL A 132 4.93 1.46 3.04
CA VAL A 132 4.77 0.93 1.67
C VAL A 132 6.05 1.04 0.84
N VAL A 133 6.95 1.97 1.19
CA VAL A 133 8.25 2.12 0.52
C VAL A 133 9.08 0.85 0.55
N THR A 134 8.98 0.03 1.60
CA THR A 134 9.74 -1.22 1.72
C THR A 134 9.28 -2.27 0.70
N LEU A 135 8.04 -2.17 0.23
CA LEU A 135 7.45 -3.05 -0.79
C LEU A 135 7.67 -2.54 -2.22
N ALA A 136 8.18 -1.31 -2.40
CA ALA A 136 8.35 -0.75 -3.73
C ALA A 136 9.31 -1.60 -4.57
N GLU A 137 8.99 -1.82 -5.85
CA GLU A 137 9.83 -2.59 -6.80
C GLU A 137 11.31 -2.17 -6.76
N ARG A 138 11.57 -0.87 -6.50
CA ARG A 138 12.91 -0.29 -6.52
C ARG A 138 13.75 -0.58 -5.27
N THR A 139 13.19 -1.11 -4.18
CA THR A 139 13.98 -1.61 -3.04
C THR A 139 14.58 -2.98 -3.34
N GLY A 140 13.89 -3.82 -4.13
CA GLY A 140 14.32 -5.19 -4.41
C GLY A 140 14.16 -6.17 -3.25
N PHE A 141 13.47 -5.79 -2.16
CA PHE A 141 13.27 -6.67 -1.00
C PHE A 141 12.34 -7.86 -1.31
N MET A 142 11.35 -7.65 -2.17
CA MET A 142 10.43 -8.69 -2.61
C MET A 142 10.85 -9.22 -3.98
N PRO A 143 10.73 -10.53 -4.26
CA PRO A 143 11.01 -11.13 -5.56
C PRO A 143 9.89 -10.86 -6.58
N LEU A 144 9.35 -9.64 -6.61
CA LEU A 144 8.17 -9.24 -7.36
C LEU A 144 8.51 -8.06 -8.29
N PRO A 145 8.92 -8.31 -9.54
CA PRO A 145 9.46 -7.29 -10.45
C PRO A 145 8.40 -6.36 -11.04
N LYS A 146 7.11 -6.70 -10.92
CA LYS A 146 5.98 -5.91 -11.44
C LYS A 146 5.09 -5.53 -10.28
N LEU A 147 5.44 -4.48 -9.55
CA LEU A 147 4.66 -4.06 -8.38
C LEU A 147 4.11 -2.64 -8.56
N LYS A 148 2.82 -2.47 -8.26
CA LYS A 148 2.15 -1.16 -8.27
C LYS A 148 1.44 -0.89 -6.95
N CYS A 149 1.55 0.34 -6.46
CA CYS A 149 0.79 0.81 -5.31
C CYS A 149 -0.47 1.53 -5.79
N LEU A 150 -1.64 1.06 -5.39
CA LEU A 150 -2.91 1.69 -5.74
C LEU A 150 -3.23 2.81 -4.76
N THR A 151 -3.29 4.04 -5.26
CA THR A 151 -3.46 5.25 -4.43
C THR A 151 -4.64 6.10 -4.92
N SER A 152 -5.03 7.09 -4.12
CA SER A 152 -6.15 7.97 -4.44
C SER A 152 -5.93 8.74 -5.76
N SER A 153 -6.95 8.78 -6.62
CA SER A 153 -6.90 9.46 -7.93
C SER A 153 -6.49 10.96 -7.88
N PRO A 154 -6.87 11.77 -6.86
CA PRO A 154 -6.44 13.17 -6.73
C PRO A 154 -4.92 13.40 -6.77
N VAL A 155 -4.11 12.42 -6.34
CA VAL A 155 -2.64 12.48 -6.44
C VAL A 155 -2.19 12.73 -7.87
N PHE A 156 -2.89 12.13 -8.84
CA PHE A 156 -2.54 12.22 -10.26
C PHE A 156 -2.97 13.54 -10.92
N TYR A 157 -3.70 14.39 -10.19
CA TYR A 157 -4.04 15.76 -10.58
C TYR A 157 -3.24 16.82 -9.82
N THR A 158 -2.27 16.41 -8.99
CA THR A 158 -1.41 17.32 -8.22
C THR A 158 -0.08 17.50 -8.96
N PRO A 159 0.29 18.74 -9.37
CA PRO A 159 1.54 19.01 -10.09
C PRO A 159 2.77 18.51 -9.30
N PHE A 160 3.84 18.13 -10.00
CA PHE A 160 5.05 17.47 -9.46
C PHE A 160 4.82 16.11 -8.77
N LEU A 161 3.92 16.05 -7.78
CA LEU A 161 3.54 14.86 -7.02
C LEU A 161 3.16 13.71 -7.96
N ARG A 162 2.32 13.97 -8.97
CA ARG A 162 1.92 12.94 -9.94
C ARG A 162 3.12 12.30 -10.66
N HIS A 163 4.18 13.06 -10.97
CA HIS A 163 5.36 12.53 -11.68
C HIS A 163 6.17 11.63 -10.76
N ILE A 164 6.45 12.13 -9.55
CA ILE A 164 7.23 11.42 -8.54
C ILE A 164 6.52 10.11 -8.18
N TRP A 165 5.21 10.16 -7.91
CA TRP A 165 4.44 8.98 -7.52
C TRP A 165 4.26 7.99 -8.66
N THR A 166 4.07 8.45 -9.91
CA THR A 166 4.06 7.55 -11.08
C THR A 166 5.38 6.78 -11.20
N TRP A 167 6.53 7.43 -11.05
CA TRP A 167 7.83 6.77 -11.10
C TRP A 167 8.11 5.85 -9.90
N LEU A 168 7.54 6.15 -8.73
CA LEU A 168 7.54 5.27 -7.56
C LEU A 168 6.63 4.04 -7.73
N GLY A 169 5.90 3.92 -8.84
CA GLY A 169 5.02 2.80 -9.12
C GLY A 169 3.60 2.97 -8.58
N ALA A 170 3.17 4.20 -8.28
CA ALA A 170 1.78 4.47 -7.94
C ALA A 170 0.87 4.38 -9.18
N SER A 171 -0.37 3.97 -8.97
CA SER A 171 -1.44 3.98 -9.97
C SER A 171 -2.79 4.34 -9.32
N PRO A 172 -3.73 5.01 -10.02
CA PRO A 172 -5.04 5.31 -9.45
C PRO A 172 -5.78 4.04 -9.03
N ALA A 173 -6.32 4.02 -7.81
CA ALA A 173 -7.08 2.92 -7.20
C ALA A 173 -8.50 2.77 -7.77
N THR A 174 -8.64 2.79 -9.10
CA THR A 174 -9.90 2.53 -9.79
C THR A 174 -10.05 1.05 -10.07
N ARG A 175 -11.29 0.52 -10.13
CA ARG A 175 -11.54 -0.87 -10.51
C ARG A 175 -10.91 -1.22 -11.86
N LYS A 176 -11.01 -0.31 -12.84
CA LYS A 176 -10.44 -0.49 -14.19
C LYS A 176 -8.93 -0.72 -14.12
N ASN A 177 -8.19 0.18 -13.47
CA ASN A 177 -6.74 0.07 -13.35
C ASN A 177 -6.33 -1.15 -12.52
N PHE A 178 -7.03 -1.44 -11.43
CA PHE A 178 -6.72 -2.59 -10.60
C PHE A 178 -6.86 -3.89 -11.41
N CYS A 179 -7.97 -4.07 -12.13
CA CYS A 179 -8.18 -5.23 -12.97
C CYS A 179 -7.13 -5.33 -14.10
N SER A 180 -6.86 -4.24 -14.83
CA SER A 180 -5.94 -4.27 -15.96
C SER A 180 -4.48 -4.50 -15.54
N LEU A 181 -4.08 -3.99 -14.37
CA LEU A 181 -2.75 -4.24 -13.81
C LEU A 181 -2.58 -5.71 -13.42
N LEU A 182 -3.55 -6.31 -12.74
CA LEU A 182 -3.51 -7.74 -12.39
C LEU A 182 -3.46 -8.62 -13.66
N GLU A 183 -4.24 -8.29 -14.69
CA GLU A 183 -4.21 -8.97 -15.99
C GLU A 183 -2.86 -8.85 -16.70
N ALA A 184 -2.19 -7.69 -16.59
CA ALA A 184 -0.84 -7.47 -17.10
C ALA A 184 0.28 -8.14 -16.25
N GLY A 185 -0.11 -8.87 -15.19
CA GLY A 185 0.79 -9.59 -14.29
C GLY A 185 1.43 -8.71 -13.22
N TYR A 186 0.88 -7.52 -12.94
CA TYR A 186 1.35 -6.69 -11.84
C TYR A 186 0.75 -7.13 -10.51
N THR A 187 1.60 -7.31 -9.52
CA THR A 187 1.19 -7.33 -8.13
C THR A 187 0.72 -5.94 -7.72
N CYS A 188 -0.45 -5.87 -7.07
CA CYS A 188 -1.06 -4.62 -6.65
C CYS A 188 -1.11 -4.52 -5.13
N ILE A 189 -0.53 -3.46 -4.57
CA ILE A 189 -0.71 -3.07 -3.17
C ILE A 189 -1.95 -2.19 -3.08
N VAL A 190 -2.85 -2.50 -2.16
CA VAL A 190 -4.03 -1.70 -1.86
C VAL A 190 -4.13 -1.50 -0.35
N VAL A 191 -4.52 -0.30 0.08
CA VAL A 191 -4.81 0.01 1.48
C VAL A 191 -6.33 0.07 1.65
N PRO A 192 -7.01 -1.01 2.08
CA PRO A 192 -8.45 -1.11 1.90
C PRO A 192 -9.26 -0.10 2.72
N GLY A 193 -8.81 0.27 3.92
CA GLY A 193 -9.48 1.28 4.74
C GLY A 193 -9.22 2.72 4.30
N GLY A 194 -8.12 2.96 3.59
CA GLY A 194 -7.77 4.27 3.02
C GLY A 194 -7.80 5.39 4.07
N VAL A 195 -8.23 6.59 3.65
CA VAL A 195 -8.26 7.78 4.52
C VAL A 195 -9.18 7.67 5.72
N GLN A 196 -10.13 6.71 5.75
CA GLN A 196 -11.01 6.52 6.92
C GLN A 196 -10.23 6.03 8.14
N GLU A 197 -9.19 5.23 7.93
CA GLU A 197 -8.32 4.78 9.02
C GLU A 197 -7.58 5.96 9.67
N THR A 198 -7.26 7.01 8.90
CA THR A 198 -6.64 8.23 9.42
C THR A 198 -7.53 8.96 10.43
N PHE A 199 -8.85 9.04 10.18
CA PHE A 199 -9.80 9.70 11.08
C PHE A 199 -10.09 8.89 12.36
N LEU A 200 -9.75 7.61 12.37
CA LEU A 200 -10.04 6.68 13.46
C LEU A 200 -8.80 6.28 14.25
N MET A 201 -7.64 6.86 13.95
CA MET A 201 -6.39 6.58 14.66
C MET A 201 -6.53 6.91 16.15
N ARG A 202 -6.02 6.01 16.99
CA ARG A 202 -5.93 6.19 18.44
C ARG A 202 -4.48 6.00 18.88
N HIS A 203 -4.12 6.57 20.02
CA HIS A 203 -2.76 6.42 20.55
C HIS A 203 -2.50 4.99 21.05
N ASP A 204 -3.48 4.39 21.71
CA ASP A 204 -3.43 3.10 22.40
C ASP A 204 -3.76 1.88 21.52
N SER A 205 -4.34 2.10 20.34
CA SER A 205 -4.73 1.01 19.43
C SER A 205 -4.48 1.33 17.97
N GLU A 206 -4.13 0.32 17.18
CA GLU A 206 -4.23 0.37 15.73
C GLU A 206 -5.67 0.13 15.27
N VAL A 207 -6.07 0.80 14.19
CA VAL A 207 -7.40 0.65 13.61
C VAL A 207 -7.28 0.30 12.13
N ALA A 208 -7.83 -0.85 11.74
CA ALA A 208 -7.94 -1.26 10.35
C ALA A 208 -9.42 -1.31 9.93
N PHE A 209 -9.79 -0.51 8.93
CA PHE A 209 -11.16 -0.39 8.45
C PHE A 209 -11.40 -1.40 7.32
N LEU A 210 -11.77 -2.62 7.69
CA LEU A 210 -11.86 -3.77 6.80
C LEU A 210 -13.25 -4.43 6.75
N LYS A 211 -14.10 -4.36 7.79
CA LYS A 211 -15.36 -5.15 7.86
C LYS A 211 -16.25 -4.93 6.65
N SER A 212 -16.35 -3.68 6.21
CA SER A 212 -17.17 -3.27 5.05
C SER A 212 -16.38 -3.21 3.73
N ARG A 213 -15.06 -3.35 3.76
CA ARG A 213 -14.17 -3.18 2.59
C ARG A 213 -13.89 -4.52 1.92
N ARG A 214 -14.76 -4.94 1.01
CA ARG A 214 -14.67 -6.24 0.31
C ARG A 214 -14.29 -6.16 -1.17
N GLY A 215 -14.15 -4.94 -1.70
CA GLY A 215 -13.92 -4.70 -3.13
C GLY A 215 -12.62 -5.35 -3.66
N PHE A 216 -11.53 -5.25 -2.90
CA PHE A 216 -10.25 -5.85 -3.28
C PHE A 216 -10.29 -7.39 -3.25
N VAL A 217 -10.99 -7.98 -2.28
CA VAL A 217 -11.21 -9.44 -2.21
C VAL A 217 -11.99 -9.93 -3.41
N ARG A 218 -13.07 -9.21 -3.77
CA ARG A 218 -13.85 -9.52 -4.97
C ARG A 218 -12.99 -9.48 -6.23
N ILE A 219 -12.16 -8.45 -6.41
CA ILE A 219 -11.25 -8.35 -7.57
C ILE A 219 -10.23 -9.49 -7.57
N ALA A 220 -9.66 -9.82 -6.41
CA ALA A 220 -8.72 -10.94 -6.29
C ALA A 220 -9.35 -12.28 -6.72
N ILE A 221 -10.59 -12.55 -6.29
CA ILE A 221 -11.35 -13.74 -6.71
C ILE A 221 -11.66 -13.72 -8.21
N GLU A 222 -12.11 -12.59 -8.76
CA GLU A 222 -12.41 -12.43 -10.19
C GLU A 222 -11.17 -12.71 -11.06
N LYS A 223 -9.99 -12.27 -10.60
CA LYS A 223 -8.71 -12.45 -11.30
C LYS A 223 -7.96 -13.74 -10.94
N GLY A 224 -8.37 -14.43 -9.89
CA GLY A 224 -7.66 -15.62 -9.39
C GLY A 224 -6.29 -15.29 -8.78
N CYS A 225 -6.12 -14.07 -8.26
CA CYS A 225 -4.86 -13.63 -7.65
C CYS A 225 -4.89 -13.88 -6.14
N PRO A 226 -3.84 -14.48 -5.53
CA PRO A 226 -3.80 -14.67 -4.09
C PRO A 226 -3.81 -13.34 -3.33
N LEU A 227 -4.49 -13.32 -2.18
CA LEU A 227 -4.53 -12.18 -1.27
C LEU A 227 -3.43 -12.32 -0.22
N VAL A 228 -2.69 -11.24 0.05
CA VAL A 228 -1.57 -11.27 0.99
C VAL A 228 -1.82 -10.21 2.05
N PRO A 229 -2.00 -10.58 3.34
CA PRO A 229 -2.10 -9.60 4.42
C PRO A 229 -0.74 -8.96 4.65
N VAL A 230 -0.71 -7.63 4.72
CA VAL A 230 0.48 -6.87 5.08
C VAL A 230 0.12 -5.92 6.21
N PHE A 231 0.90 -5.98 7.30
CA PHE A 231 0.71 -5.12 8.45
C PHE A 231 1.92 -4.20 8.67
N ALA A 232 1.70 -2.91 8.94
CA ALA A 232 2.75 -1.95 9.23
C ALA A 232 2.65 -1.39 10.65
N PHE A 233 3.73 -1.54 11.43
CA PHE A 233 3.88 -1.00 12.77
C PHE A 233 4.72 0.27 12.78
N GLY A 234 4.43 1.19 13.71
CA GLY A 234 5.24 2.40 13.98
C GLY A 234 5.05 3.57 13.04
N GLN A 235 4.37 3.39 11.91
CA GLN A 235 4.10 4.48 10.97
C GLN A 235 3.20 5.59 11.55
N LYS A 236 2.36 5.31 12.56
CA LYS A 236 1.56 6.35 13.24
C LYS A 236 2.40 7.26 14.16
N GLU A 237 3.52 6.75 14.66
CA GLU A 237 4.44 7.43 15.61
C GLU A 237 5.49 8.25 14.86
N THR A 238 5.31 8.49 13.57
CA THR A 238 6.26 9.18 12.70
C THR A 238 5.77 10.61 12.39
N PRO A 239 6.00 11.61 13.27
CA PRO A 239 5.75 13.00 12.94
C PRO A 239 6.81 13.44 11.94
N ILE A 240 6.43 13.71 10.69
CA ILE A 240 7.38 14.14 9.67
C ILE A 240 8.00 15.50 10.08
N PRO A 241 9.34 15.68 10.04
CA PRO A 241 10.34 14.80 9.43
C PRO A 241 11.08 13.84 10.40
N TYR A 242 10.65 13.71 11.65
CA TYR A 242 11.34 12.90 12.65
C TYR A 242 11.33 11.41 12.30
N GLN A 243 12.46 10.76 12.56
CA GLN A 243 12.64 9.34 12.31
C GLN A 243 11.99 8.52 13.41
N HIS A 244 11.20 7.53 13.00
CA HIS A 244 10.73 6.48 13.88
C HIS A 244 10.89 5.13 13.17
N PRO A 245 11.25 4.04 13.86
CA PRO A 245 11.31 2.72 13.25
C PRO A 245 9.95 2.30 12.67
N ILE A 246 9.97 1.75 11.46
CA ILE A 246 8.77 1.24 10.79
C ILE A 246 8.99 -0.24 10.51
N ASN A 247 8.11 -1.11 10.98
CA ASN A 247 8.21 -2.54 10.73
C ASN A 247 7.03 -2.97 9.86
N VAL A 248 7.31 -3.42 8.64
CA VAL A 248 6.31 -3.95 7.71
C VAL A 248 6.42 -5.46 7.72
N VAL A 249 5.31 -6.15 7.94
CA VAL A 249 5.24 -7.61 7.96
C VAL A 249 4.35 -8.08 6.83
N VAL A 250 4.87 -8.97 5.99
CA VAL A 250 4.17 -9.64 4.90
C VAL A 250 3.85 -11.06 5.35
N GLY A 251 2.56 -11.36 5.45
CA GLY A 251 2.08 -12.70 5.78
C GLY A 251 2.03 -13.63 4.57
N LYS A 252 1.55 -14.85 4.78
CA LYS A 252 1.39 -15.86 3.73
C LYS A 252 0.25 -15.55 2.74
N PRO A 253 0.37 -15.92 1.46
CA PRO A 253 -0.72 -15.78 0.49
C PRO A 253 -1.94 -16.67 0.83
N ILE A 254 -3.12 -16.07 0.77
CA ILE A 254 -4.43 -16.72 0.81
C ILE A 254 -4.84 -17.00 -0.63
N TYR A 255 -4.81 -18.28 -1.00
CA TYR A 255 -5.17 -18.73 -2.34
C TYR A 255 -6.69 -18.70 -2.55
N VAL A 256 -7.11 -18.14 -3.67
CA VAL A 256 -8.53 -18.00 -4.02
C VAL A 256 -8.85 -18.81 -5.26
N LYS A 257 -9.99 -19.50 -5.24
CA LYS A 257 -10.53 -20.14 -6.45
C LYS A 257 -11.10 -19.06 -7.36
N ARG A 258 -10.59 -18.96 -8.60
CA ARG A 258 -11.07 -17.95 -9.55
C ARG A 258 -12.56 -18.12 -9.82
N ASN A 259 -13.30 -17.01 -9.75
CA ASN A 259 -14.72 -16.95 -10.07
C ASN A 259 -14.98 -15.64 -10.85
N PRO A 260 -14.83 -15.65 -12.18
CA PRO A 260 -14.98 -14.46 -12.99
C PRO A 260 -16.46 -14.04 -13.03
N GLN A 261 -16.71 -12.73 -13.10
CA GLN A 261 -18.06 -12.27 -13.44
C GLN A 261 -18.39 -12.68 -14.88
N PRO A 262 -19.65 -13.05 -15.17
CA PRO A 262 -20.11 -13.27 -16.53
C PRO A 262 -19.93 -11.99 -17.35
N THR A 263 -19.62 -12.16 -18.62
CA THR A 263 -19.64 -11.07 -19.60
C THR A 263 -21.07 -10.57 -19.84
N THR A 264 -21.22 -9.38 -20.42
CA THR A 264 -22.55 -8.83 -20.74
C THR A 264 -23.33 -9.76 -21.69
N GLU A 265 -22.65 -10.41 -22.63
CA GLU A 265 -23.23 -11.38 -23.56
C GLU A 265 -23.69 -12.64 -22.82
N GLU A 266 -22.83 -13.25 -22.00
CA GLU A 266 -23.19 -14.40 -21.16
C GLU A 266 -24.33 -14.07 -20.18
N THR A 267 -24.42 -12.82 -19.71
CA THR A 267 -25.50 -12.38 -18.82
C THR A 267 -26.84 -12.29 -19.54
N ASN A 268 -26.85 -11.83 -20.80
CA ASN A 268 -28.07 -11.70 -21.60
C ASN A 268 -28.65 -13.06 -22.03
N GLU A 269 -27.80 -14.08 -22.17
CA GLU A 269 -28.20 -15.45 -22.52
C GLU A 269 -28.59 -16.32 -21.31
N MET A 270 -28.33 -15.81 -20.11
CA MET A 270 -28.48 -16.56 -18.86
C MET A 270 -29.84 -16.29 -18.20
N SER A 271 -30.50 -17.36 -17.72
CA SER A 271 -31.75 -17.21 -16.98
C SER A 271 -31.55 -16.38 -15.70
N GLU A 272 -32.58 -15.65 -15.28
CA GLU A 272 -32.52 -14.84 -14.06
C GLU A 272 -32.13 -15.66 -12.83
N VAL A 273 -32.64 -16.89 -12.73
CA VAL A 273 -32.32 -17.83 -11.64
C VAL A 273 -30.83 -18.18 -11.64
N HIS A 274 -30.25 -18.45 -12.82
CA HIS A 274 -28.84 -18.79 -12.93
C HIS A 274 -27.94 -17.58 -12.65
N SER A 275 -28.31 -16.39 -13.14
CA SER A 275 -27.62 -15.12 -12.84
C SER A 275 -27.64 -14.80 -11.34
N HIS A 276 -28.80 -14.97 -10.69
CA HIS A 276 -28.95 -14.78 -9.27
C HIS A 276 -28.07 -15.75 -8.47
N TRP A 277 -28.09 -17.04 -8.82
CA TRP A 277 -27.27 -18.06 -8.16
C TRP A 277 -25.77 -17.80 -8.29
N MET A 278 -25.30 -17.41 -9.48
CA MET A 278 -23.90 -17.03 -9.71
C MET A 278 -23.49 -15.83 -8.86
N SER A 279 -24.35 -14.81 -8.77
CA SER A 279 -24.14 -13.63 -7.92
C SER A 279 -24.04 -14.01 -6.44
N TRP A 280 -24.93 -14.88 -5.95
CA TRP A 280 -24.90 -15.37 -4.57
C TRP A 280 -23.65 -16.17 -4.24
N ARG A 281 -23.25 -17.07 -5.14
CA ARG A 281 -22.05 -17.87 -4.98
C ARG A 281 -20.80 -17.01 -4.85
N LEU A 282 -20.66 -15.99 -5.71
CA LEU A 282 -19.55 -15.04 -5.61
C LEU A 282 -19.60 -14.25 -4.29
N LYS A 283 -20.78 -13.79 -3.86
CA LYS A 283 -20.94 -13.08 -2.57
C LYS A 283 -20.51 -13.94 -1.38
N LEU A 284 -20.92 -15.21 -1.32
CA LEU A 284 -20.52 -16.13 -0.26
C LEU A 284 -19.01 -16.36 -0.24
N GLN A 285 -18.41 -16.59 -1.41
CA GLN A 285 -16.97 -16.75 -1.53
C GLN A 285 -16.21 -15.49 -1.09
N VAL A 286 -16.69 -14.30 -1.48
CA VAL A 286 -16.11 -13.02 -1.04
C VAL A 286 -16.17 -12.88 0.47
N LEU A 287 -17.29 -13.26 1.12
CA LEU A 287 -17.43 -13.21 2.57
C LEU A 287 -16.45 -14.16 3.28
N GLU A 288 -16.33 -15.38 2.78
CA GLU A 288 -15.43 -16.39 3.34
C GLU A 288 -13.97 -15.95 3.25
N VAL A 289 -13.51 -15.59 2.05
CA VAL A 289 -12.13 -15.15 1.80
C VAL A 289 -11.83 -13.85 2.53
N HIS A 290 -12.79 -12.93 2.64
CA HIS A 290 -12.63 -11.71 3.43
C HIS A 290 -12.47 -12.01 4.92
N GLY A 291 -13.23 -12.95 5.47
CA GLY A 291 -13.06 -13.43 6.85
C GLY A 291 -11.69 -14.06 7.08
N GLN A 292 -11.20 -14.88 6.13
CA GLN A 292 -9.85 -15.43 6.18
C GLN A 292 -8.78 -14.33 6.16
N PHE A 293 -8.94 -13.31 5.29
CA PHE A 293 -8.02 -12.19 5.21
C PHE A 293 -7.98 -11.37 6.51
N VAL A 294 -9.14 -11.03 7.08
CA VAL A 294 -9.23 -10.29 8.34
C VAL A 294 -8.56 -11.07 9.47
N LYS A 295 -8.88 -12.37 9.59
CA LYS A 295 -8.25 -13.24 10.59
C LYS A 295 -6.74 -13.32 10.40
N ALA A 296 -6.28 -13.53 9.17
CA ALA A 296 -4.85 -13.61 8.87
C ALA A 296 -4.11 -12.32 9.21
N LEU A 297 -4.73 -11.15 8.98
CA LEU A 297 -4.16 -9.85 9.35
C LEU A 297 -4.11 -9.67 10.88
N GLN A 298 -5.15 -10.08 11.61
CA GLN A 298 -5.16 -10.05 13.08
C GLN A 298 -4.09 -10.98 13.66
N ASP A 299 -4.00 -12.21 13.15
CA ASP A 299 -2.99 -13.17 13.60
C ASP A 299 -1.59 -12.65 13.26
N LEU A 300 -1.40 -12.00 12.10
CA LEU A 300 -0.14 -11.37 11.71
C LEU A 300 0.28 -10.27 12.69
N PHE A 301 -0.68 -9.43 13.11
CA PHE A 301 -0.48 -8.40 14.13
C PHE A 301 -0.07 -9.01 15.47
N GLU A 302 -0.88 -9.94 16.00
CA GLU A 302 -0.67 -10.55 17.31
C GLU A 302 0.67 -11.30 17.40
N ARG A 303 1.04 -12.06 16.37
CA ARG A 303 2.31 -12.80 16.33
C ARG A 303 3.54 -11.90 16.35
N HIS A 304 3.44 -10.69 15.78
CA HIS A 304 4.60 -9.83 15.56
C HIS A 304 4.72 -8.68 16.55
N LYS A 305 3.62 -8.19 17.12
CA LYS A 305 3.58 -6.97 17.93
C LYS A 305 4.61 -6.97 19.06
N GLY A 306 4.78 -8.08 19.78
CA GLY A 306 5.77 -8.18 20.85
C GLY A 306 7.21 -8.04 20.36
N ARG A 307 7.55 -8.70 19.25
CA ARG A 307 8.91 -8.71 18.68
C ARG A 307 9.32 -7.34 18.13
N VAL A 308 8.37 -6.57 17.62
CA VAL A 308 8.64 -5.26 17.00
C VAL A 308 8.46 -4.08 17.94
N GLY A 309 8.28 -4.33 19.25
CA GLY A 309 8.22 -3.28 20.28
C GLY A 309 6.82 -2.71 20.55
N TYR A 310 5.77 -3.44 20.17
CA TYR A 310 4.36 -3.04 20.24
C TYR A 310 3.50 -4.00 21.08
N ALA A 311 4.09 -4.65 22.10
CA ALA A 311 3.43 -5.68 22.90
C ALA A 311 2.09 -5.24 23.51
N ASP A 312 2.04 -3.98 23.99
CA ASP A 312 0.87 -3.42 24.68
C ASP A 312 -0.20 -2.88 23.73
N GLN A 313 0.07 -2.85 22.42
CA GLN A 313 -0.91 -2.36 21.44
C GLN A 313 -1.98 -3.41 21.14
N SER A 314 -3.18 -2.90 20.89
CA SER A 314 -4.31 -3.68 20.38
C SER A 314 -4.65 -3.29 18.94
N LEU A 315 -5.24 -4.21 18.18
CA LEU A 315 -5.75 -3.95 16.84
C LEU A 315 -7.27 -4.05 16.82
N THR A 316 -7.95 -2.97 16.46
CA THR A 316 -9.39 -2.94 16.26
C THR A 316 -9.71 -3.04 14.78
N ILE A 317 -10.50 -4.06 14.40
CA ILE A 317 -11.05 -4.18 13.06
C ILE A 317 -12.43 -3.50 13.01
N LEU A 318 -12.59 -2.50 12.13
CA LEU A 318 -13.84 -1.76 11.90
C LEU A 318 -14.40 -1.97 10.51
#